data_AF-A0AA40EH86-F1
#
_entry.id   AF-A0AA40EH86-F1
#
_cell.length_a   1.000
_cell.length_b   1.000
_cell.length_c   1.000
_cell.angle_alpha   90.00
_cell.angle_beta   90.00
_cell.angle_gamma   90.00
#
_symmetry.space_group_name_H-M   'P 1'
#
loop_
_entity.id
_entity.type
_entity.pdbx_description
1 polymer ?
#
loop_
_entity_poly.entity_id
_entity_poly.type
_entity_poly.pdbx_seq_one_letter_code
_entity_poly.pdbx_strand_id
1 'polypeptide(L)'
;MILPIRARSDTRRRGWTDMMPALSRKTLVVVAAAAATTLFLLAASNRADWSAYTSPNTDPHAPHPASNGAPGPDGTGPNMTVVRVDIPVQPTATTGGHAHDIATATATPSSVPTDAGKPVNPYASSDVCDAFPGVDAGNILLIMKTGASEAFARVPTQLMTLLRCLPNFLIFSDMEQDVAGYHIMDSLVNVTASVMEGNSDFDLYRRQKACLIDITSCNKVGDPAAEGWQLDKYKNVHMAEKTYQMKPGFDWYVFVDADTYVMWPSMVQWLATLNPSHKRYLGSVSMLGDAPFAHGGSGYVVSQGAMKELVTKNPDVGAMYDRRAHHECCGDFVFSVALKELAGVEVEQVYPMINGDKPTTMPFGGFNWCHVISTLHHINSEEIDTFWKFEHDFYVNQRKAGVEKPRPLLAKDIFTHFVAPRMRSKMEDWDNLSEDTMYFNVNDTSRTWEDWQINRMKKHEDYNDQERLAHLSVENCQAACNSLKADDCFQWKYTDGICYTRRGISLGHPVKVKDGAKRVISGWDVEKIAEWISKQGECTKIYWPEVEEKEKSWW
;
A
#
# COMPACT_ATOMS: atom_id res chain seq x y z
N MET A 1 16.25 36.99 -27.90
CA MET A 1 17.38 37.73 -27.30
C MET A 1 17.68 37.07 -25.97
N ILE A 2 18.74 36.27 -25.94
CA ILE A 2 19.22 35.52 -24.77
C ILE A 2 20.62 36.05 -24.48
N LEU A 3 20.86 36.49 -23.25
CA LEU A 3 22.20 36.82 -22.74
C LEU A 3 22.55 35.82 -21.63
N PRO A 4 23.75 35.21 -21.64
CA PRO A 4 24.16 34.21 -20.66
C PRO A 4 24.96 34.84 -19.51
N ILE A 5 24.78 34.33 -18.29
CA ILE A 5 25.69 34.62 -17.16
C ILE A 5 26.61 33.42 -16.97
N ARG A 6 27.90 33.72 -17.02
CA ARG A 6 29.06 32.83 -17.01
C ARG A 6 29.45 32.55 -15.55
N ALA A 7 29.38 31.30 -15.12
CA ALA A 7 29.97 30.87 -13.85
C ALA A 7 31.49 30.72 -14.01
N ARG A 8 32.27 31.39 -13.17
CA ARG A 8 33.71 31.13 -12.97
C ARG A 8 33.89 30.42 -11.64
N SER A 9 34.58 29.29 -11.69
CA SER A 9 35.21 28.61 -10.58
C SER A 9 36.35 29.46 -10.00
N ASP A 10 36.42 29.55 -8.67
CA ASP A 10 37.71 29.70 -8.00
C ASP A 10 37.71 28.94 -6.68
N THR A 11 38.72 28.10 -6.52
CA THR A 11 38.94 27.21 -5.39
C THR A 11 40.06 27.80 -4.54
N ARG A 12 39.79 28.14 -3.28
CA ARG A 12 40.86 28.29 -2.28
C ARG A 12 40.48 27.66 -0.95
N ARG A 13 41.25 26.62 -0.61
CA ARG A 13 41.38 26.01 0.71
C ARG A 13 41.78 27.06 1.74
N ARG A 14 41.10 27.10 2.89
CA ARG A 14 41.67 27.58 4.16
C ARG A 14 41.39 26.53 5.23
N GLY A 15 42.45 26.22 5.98
CA GLY A 15 42.49 25.15 6.96
C GLY A 15 41.62 25.41 8.19
N TRP A 16 41.11 24.32 8.74
CA TRP A 16 40.45 24.25 10.03
C TRP A 16 41.51 24.18 11.11
N THR A 17 41.83 25.31 11.73
CA THR A 17 42.48 25.44 13.04
C THR A 17 42.37 26.92 13.39
N ASP A 18 42.03 27.21 14.65
CA ASP A 18 41.75 28.55 15.22
C ASP A 18 40.32 29.08 15.09
N MET A 19 39.40 28.44 15.83
CA MET A 19 38.32 29.17 16.52
C MET A 19 37.72 28.31 17.65
N MET A 20 38.33 28.37 18.85
CA MET A 20 37.63 28.03 20.10
C MET A 20 38.04 29.03 21.19
N PRO A 21 37.09 29.73 21.84
CA PRO A 21 37.41 30.55 22.99
C PRO A 21 37.70 29.65 24.20
N ALA A 22 38.83 29.90 24.88
CA ALA A 22 39.20 29.22 26.11
C ALA A 22 38.17 29.52 27.22
N LEU A 23 37.44 28.49 27.66
CA LEU A 23 36.51 28.57 28.80
C LEU A 23 37.30 28.78 30.10
N SER A 24 36.86 29.71 30.94
CA SER A 24 37.55 30.01 32.20
C SER A 24 37.51 28.80 33.16
N ARG A 25 38.51 28.67 34.04
CA ARG A 25 38.56 27.62 35.08
C ARG A 25 37.30 27.55 35.94
N LYS A 26 36.57 28.66 36.12
CA LYS A 26 35.30 28.69 36.86
C LYS A 26 34.17 28.01 36.09
N THR A 27 34.16 28.12 34.76
CA THR A 27 33.17 27.49 33.88
C THR A 27 33.40 25.99 33.77
N LEU A 28 34.66 25.54 33.77
CA LEU A 28 34.99 24.11 33.79
C LEU A 28 34.55 23.41 35.10
N VAL A 29 34.65 24.10 36.24
CA VAL A 29 34.20 23.56 37.53
C VAL A 29 32.67 23.43 37.58
N VAL A 30 31.93 24.38 37.01
CA VAL A 30 30.46 24.31 36.95
C VAL A 30 29.99 23.19 36.02
N VAL A 31 30.64 23.01 34.86
CA VAL A 31 30.31 21.92 33.93
C VAL A 31 30.67 20.55 34.52
N ALA A 32 31.79 20.44 35.23
CA ALA A 32 32.18 19.20 35.93
C ALA A 32 31.24 18.88 37.10
N ALA A 33 30.78 19.88 37.86
CA ALA A 33 29.80 19.68 38.93
C ALA A 33 28.42 19.26 38.39
N ALA A 34 27.98 19.86 37.27
CA ALA A 34 26.75 19.46 36.59
C ALA A 34 26.83 18.01 36.07
N ALA A 35 27.93 17.64 35.41
CA ALA A 35 28.14 16.28 34.91
C ALA A 35 28.22 15.23 36.04
N ALA A 36 28.86 15.55 37.16
CA ALA A 36 28.92 14.66 38.33
C ALA A 36 27.54 14.47 38.98
N THR A 37 26.71 15.53 39.00
CA THR A 37 25.33 15.46 39.54
C THR A 37 24.43 14.61 38.63
N THR A 38 24.56 14.74 37.31
CA THR A 38 23.81 13.93 36.33
C THR A 38 24.24 12.45 36.39
N LEU A 39 25.54 12.15 36.54
CA LEU A 39 26.01 10.77 36.74
C LEU A 39 25.53 10.17 38.07
N PHE A 40 25.47 10.96 39.15
CA PHE A 40 24.93 10.48 40.44
C PHE A 40 23.42 10.20 40.37
N LEU A 41 22.65 11.02 39.64
CA LEU A 41 21.22 10.80 39.42
C LEU A 41 20.96 9.56 38.54
N LEU A 42 21.77 9.32 37.51
CA LEU A 42 21.69 8.13 36.65
C LEU A 42 22.15 6.84 37.37
N ALA A 43 23.12 6.94 38.29
CA ALA A 43 23.55 5.81 39.11
C ALA A 43 22.57 5.51 40.26
N ALA A 44 21.83 6.51 40.76
CA ALA A 44 20.78 6.34 41.77
C ALA A 44 19.46 5.81 41.17
N SER A 45 19.16 6.08 39.89
CA SER A 45 17.97 5.57 39.21
C SER A 45 18.07 4.10 38.77
N ASN A 46 19.28 3.52 38.74
CA ASN A 46 19.51 2.11 38.37
C ASN A 46 19.50 1.13 39.55
N ARG A 47 19.03 1.56 40.72
CA ARG A 47 18.72 0.68 41.86
C ARG A 47 17.29 0.94 42.35
N ALA A 48 16.31 0.51 41.58
CA ALA A 48 14.94 0.36 42.05
C ALA A 48 14.34 -0.92 41.47
N ASP A 49 13.97 -1.82 42.37
CA ASP A 49 13.30 -3.10 42.13
C ASP A 49 12.05 -2.93 41.26
N TRP A 50 11.97 -3.71 40.17
CA TRP A 50 10.76 -3.88 39.39
C TRP A 50 9.92 -5.02 40.00
N SER A 51 9.14 -4.70 41.02
CA SER A 51 7.97 -5.48 41.40
C SER A 51 6.92 -4.55 41.99
N ALA A 52 5.68 -4.69 41.49
CA ALA A 52 4.48 -3.93 41.81
C ALA A 52 4.35 -2.56 41.12
N TYR A 53 3.56 -2.51 40.05
CA TYR A 53 2.37 -1.65 39.98
C TYR A 53 1.55 -2.03 38.74
N THR A 54 0.50 -2.81 38.96
CA THR A 54 -0.55 -3.12 38.00
C THR A 54 -1.78 -2.26 38.27
N SER A 55 -2.27 -1.63 37.19
CA SER A 55 -3.66 -1.19 36.92
C SER A 55 -4.24 0.06 37.63
N PRO A 56 -5.33 0.69 37.08
CA PRO A 56 -6.15 0.25 35.94
C PRO A 56 -6.50 1.30 34.88
N ASN A 57 -6.53 0.86 33.62
CA ASN A 57 -7.36 1.49 32.58
C ASN A 57 -8.67 0.70 32.49
N THR A 58 -9.78 1.43 32.58
CA THR A 58 -11.15 0.93 32.60
C THR A 58 -11.63 0.53 31.21
N ASP A 59 -12.06 -0.72 31.10
CA ASP A 59 -12.75 -1.34 29.97
C ASP A 59 -14.27 -1.27 30.21
N PRO A 60 -15.12 -0.80 29.27
CA PRO A 60 -16.53 -0.61 29.54
C PRO A 60 -17.40 -1.72 28.92
N HIS A 61 -17.26 -3.00 29.27
CA HIS A 61 -18.33 -3.98 29.01
C HIS A 61 -18.32 -5.14 30.02
N ALA A 62 -19.24 -5.10 30.98
CA ALA A 62 -19.66 -6.27 31.75
C ALA A 62 -21.20 -6.27 31.87
N PRO A 63 -21.88 -7.41 31.61
CA PRO A 63 -23.31 -7.57 31.91
C PRO A 63 -23.56 -7.92 33.38
N HIS A 64 -24.73 -7.53 33.89
CA HIS A 64 -25.17 -7.68 35.29
C HIS A 64 -25.39 -9.15 35.74
N PRO A 65 -25.34 -9.43 37.06
CA PRO A 65 -25.35 -10.79 37.63
C PRO A 65 -26.73 -11.24 38.15
N ALA A 66 -26.92 -12.56 38.21
CA ALA A 66 -27.96 -13.23 39.00
C ALA A 66 -27.35 -13.97 40.21
N SER A 67 -28.15 -14.04 41.28
CA SER A 67 -27.79 -14.32 42.68
C SER A 67 -27.82 -15.79 43.12
N ASN A 68 -26.86 -16.14 43.98
CA ASN A 68 -26.80 -17.06 45.14
C ASN A 68 -27.84 -18.18 45.39
N GLY A 69 -27.30 -19.37 45.75
CA GLY A 69 -27.90 -20.40 46.63
C GLY A 69 -26.93 -21.58 46.87
N ALA A 70 -26.62 -21.91 48.14
CA ALA A 70 -25.66 -22.92 48.64
C ALA A 70 -26.35 -24.26 49.07
N PRO A 71 -25.75 -25.27 49.79
CA PRO A 71 -24.37 -25.82 49.89
C PRO A 71 -24.23 -27.40 49.87
N GLY A 72 -23.03 -27.91 49.49
CA GLY A 72 -22.26 -29.11 49.96
C GLY A 72 -22.77 -30.58 49.77
N PRO A 73 -21.96 -31.65 50.05
CA PRO A 73 -20.48 -31.79 50.11
C PRO A 73 -19.89 -33.08 49.44
N ASP A 74 -18.54 -33.18 49.49
CA ASP A 74 -17.63 -34.35 49.45
C ASP A 74 -17.49 -35.29 48.21
N GLY A 75 -16.24 -35.50 47.80
CA GLY A 75 -15.84 -36.62 46.91
C GLY A 75 -14.46 -36.47 46.28
N THR A 76 -13.48 -37.20 46.82
CA THR A 76 -12.07 -37.36 46.41
C THR A 76 -11.82 -37.80 44.95
N GLY A 77 -10.67 -37.41 44.38
CA GLY A 77 -10.21 -37.71 43.00
C GLY A 77 -10.01 -39.20 42.63
N PRO A 78 -9.47 -39.55 41.43
CA PRO A 78 -8.06 -39.25 41.10
C PRO A 78 -7.71 -38.99 39.60
N ASN A 79 -6.44 -38.61 39.39
CA ASN A 79 -5.60 -38.58 38.17
C ASN A 79 -6.15 -39.23 36.87
N MET A 80 -6.06 -38.48 35.76
CA MET A 80 -6.10 -39.05 34.41
C MET A 80 -4.82 -38.76 33.63
N THR A 81 -4.13 -39.85 33.35
CA THR A 81 -2.95 -40.09 32.53
C THR A 81 -3.10 -39.61 31.08
N VAL A 82 -2.01 -39.04 30.54
CA VAL A 82 -1.81 -38.78 29.11
C VAL A 82 -1.74 -40.11 28.35
N VAL A 83 -2.68 -40.35 27.44
CA VAL A 83 -2.67 -41.51 26.55
C VAL A 83 -1.87 -41.16 25.29
N ARG A 84 -0.68 -41.75 25.16
CA ARG A 84 0.00 -41.92 23.87
C ARG A 84 -0.69 -43.07 23.13
N VAL A 85 -1.16 -42.83 21.91
CA VAL A 85 -1.64 -43.89 21.03
C VAL A 85 -0.49 -44.29 20.13
N ASP A 86 0.18 -45.40 20.49
CA ASP A 86 1.10 -46.11 19.61
C ASP A 86 0.28 -47.11 18.78
N ILE A 87 0.35 -47.01 17.45
CA ILE A 87 -0.31 -47.95 16.52
C ILE A 87 0.66 -49.12 16.26
N PRO A 88 0.29 -50.38 16.56
CA PRO A 88 1.14 -51.52 16.28
C PRO A 88 0.98 -51.99 14.82
N VAL A 89 2.10 -52.16 14.13
CA VAL A 89 2.21 -52.88 12.85
C VAL A 89 2.69 -54.29 13.15
N GLN A 90 1.94 -55.33 12.72
CA GLN A 90 2.46 -56.70 12.48
C GLN A 90 1.40 -57.64 11.83
N PRO A 91 1.76 -58.85 11.32
CA PRO A 91 2.22 -59.11 9.95
C PRO A 91 1.35 -60.11 9.16
N THR A 92 1.71 -60.31 7.89
CA THR A 92 1.10 -61.18 6.85
C THR A 92 1.01 -62.68 7.18
N ALA A 93 -0.10 -63.35 6.79
CA ALA A 93 -0.12 -64.58 5.95
C ALA A 93 -1.53 -65.20 5.71
N THR A 94 -1.88 -65.35 4.42
CA THR A 94 -2.63 -66.44 3.72
C THR A 94 -3.91 -67.08 4.30
N THR A 95 -5.03 -67.01 3.55
CA THR A 95 -5.61 -68.10 2.69
C THR A 95 -7.07 -67.80 2.28
N GLY A 96 -7.47 -68.17 1.03
CA GLY A 96 -8.82 -68.67 0.73
C GLY A 96 -9.84 -67.80 -0.03
N GLY A 97 -9.75 -67.80 -1.38
CA GLY A 97 -10.86 -67.91 -2.36
C GLY A 97 -12.16 -67.10 -2.25
N HIS A 98 -12.43 -66.23 -3.23
CA HIS A 98 -13.39 -66.51 -4.32
C HIS A 98 -13.37 -65.37 -5.36
N ALA A 99 -13.43 -65.78 -6.63
CA ALA A 99 -13.14 -65.01 -7.82
C ALA A 99 -14.22 -64.00 -8.20
N HIS A 100 -13.80 -62.83 -8.67
CA HIS A 100 -14.46 -62.12 -9.77
C HIS A 100 -13.39 -61.43 -10.63
N ASP A 101 -13.41 -61.78 -11.91
CA ASP A 101 -12.51 -61.32 -12.97
C ASP A 101 -12.55 -59.80 -13.16
N ILE A 102 -11.40 -59.13 -13.08
CA ILE A 102 -11.14 -57.88 -13.79
C ILE A 102 -9.77 -57.99 -14.45
N ALA A 103 -9.78 -57.82 -15.77
CA ALA A 103 -8.66 -57.98 -16.67
C ALA A 103 -7.47 -57.07 -16.31
N THR A 104 -6.28 -57.67 -16.38
CA THR A 104 -4.95 -57.09 -16.25
C THR A 104 -4.68 -55.98 -17.26
N ALA A 105 -4.37 -54.77 -16.77
CA ALA A 105 -3.59 -53.78 -17.51
C ALA A 105 -2.33 -53.44 -16.70
N THR A 106 -1.19 -53.81 -17.26
CA THR A 106 0.16 -53.65 -16.72
C THR A 106 0.48 -52.16 -16.57
N ALA A 107 0.71 -51.70 -15.33
CA ALA A 107 1.15 -50.34 -15.06
C ALA A 107 2.67 -50.20 -15.28
N THR A 108 3.05 -49.58 -16.40
CA THR A 108 4.38 -49.02 -16.63
C THR A 108 4.56 -47.77 -15.75
N PRO A 109 5.78 -47.45 -15.24
CA PRO A 109 5.99 -46.25 -14.44
C PRO A 109 5.81 -45.04 -15.34
N SER A 110 4.78 -44.24 -15.06
CA SER A 110 4.49 -43.04 -15.85
C SER A 110 5.61 -42.01 -15.62
N SER A 111 6.24 -41.63 -16.72
CA SER A 111 7.17 -40.52 -16.87
C SER A 111 6.61 -39.23 -16.29
N VAL A 112 7.47 -38.47 -15.61
CA VAL A 112 7.24 -37.07 -15.24
C VAL A 112 6.82 -36.27 -16.48
N PRO A 113 5.63 -35.64 -16.51
CA PRO A 113 5.29 -34.74 -17.60
C PRO A 113 6.11 -33.46 -17.47
N THR A 114 7.17 -33.36 -18.28
CA THR A 114 7.78 -32.09 -18.66
C THR A 114 6.86 -31.40 -19.65
N ASP A 115 5.82 -30.73 -19.16
CA ASP A 115 5.20 -29.61 -19.85
C ASP A 115 4.61 -28.69 -18.78
N ALA A 116 5.34 -27.62 -18.46
CA ALA A 116 4.83 -26.51 -17.69
C ALA A 116 3.81 -25.78 -18.56
N GLY A 117 2.61 -26.38 -18.66
CA GLY A 117 1.47 -25.82 -19.37
C GLY A 117 1.23 -24.41 -18.87
N LYS A 118 1.10 -23.47 -19.81
CA LYS A 118 0.62 -22.11 -19.53
C LYS A 118 -0.60 -22.22 -18.61
N PRO A 119 -0.73 -21.36 -17.57
CA PRO A 119 -2.00 -21.25 -16.85
C PRO A 119 -3.07 -20.85 -17.87
N VAL A 120 -3.89 -21.81 -18.31
CA VAL A 120 -5.05 -21.52 -19.15
C VAL A 120 -6.12 -21.08 -18.18
N ASN A 121 -6.47 -19.79 -18.22
CA ASN A 121 -7.59 -19.29 -17.43
C ASN A 121 -8.88 -20.00 -17.89
N PRO A 122 -9.51 -20.86 -17.07
CA PRO A 122 -10.69 -21.62 -17.47
C PRO A 122 -11.94 -20.73 -17.64
N TYR A 123 -11.85 -19.44 -17.31
CA TYR A 123 -12.94 -18.46 -17.38
C TYR A 123 -12.80 -17.43 -18.51
N ALA A 124 -11.78 -17.54 -19.37
CA ALA A 124 -11.61 -16.67 -20.53
C ALA A 124 -12.65 -16.99 -21.61
N SER A 125 -13.87 -16.46 -21.49
CA SER A 125 -14.80 -16.37 -22.62
C SER A 125 -14.37 -15.19 -23.50
N SER A 126 -14.24 -15.40 -24.81
CA SER A 126 -13.75 -14.41 -25.78
C SER A 126 -14.43 -13.04 -25.65
N ASP A 127 -15.76 -13.01 -25.54
CA ASP A 127 -16.53 -11.75 -25.67
C ASP A 127 -16.22 -10.72 -24.57
N VAL A 128 -15.89 -11.18 -23.36
CA VAL A 128 -15.57 -10.31 -22.21
C VAL A 128 -14.17 -9.73 -22.32
N CYS A 129 -13.20 -10.54 -22.75
CA CYS A 129 -11.81 -10.10 -22.91
C CYS A 129 -11.59 -9.31 -24.19
N ASP A 130 -12.36 -9.63 -25.23
CA ASP A 130 -12.34 -8.89 -26.48
C ASP A 130 -12.71 -7.43 -26.26
N ALA A 131 -13.54 -7.09 -25.26
CA ALA A 131 -13.96 -5.72 -24.96
C ALA A 131 -12.79 -4.77 -24.62
N PHE A 132 -11.69 -5.29 -24.08
CA PHE A 132 -10.52 -4.48 -23.70
C PHE A 132 -9.58 -4.31 -24.91
N PRO A 133 -9.40 -3.10 -25.45
CA PRO A 133 -8.60 -2.90 -26.65
C PRO A 133 -7.12 -3.15 -26.41
N GLY A 134 -6.47 -3.85 -27.35
CA GLY A 134 -5.02 -3.90 -27.45
C GLY A 134 -4.29 -4.54 -26.26
N VAL A 135 -4.95 -5.43 -25.51
CA VAL A 135 -4.29 -6.21 -24.44
C VAL A 135 -3.45 -7.33 -25.05
N ASP A 136 -2.46 -6.98 -25.89
CA ASP A 136 -1.34 -7.86 -26.15
C ASP A 136 -0.33 -7.70 -25.00
N ALA A 137 -0.75 -8.13 -23.80
CA ALA A 137 0.07 -8.15 -22.61
C ALA A 137 1.04 -9.36 -22.60
N GLY A 138 1.33 -9.95 -23.77
CA GLY A 138 2.16 -11.14 -23.90
C GLY A 138 3.57 -10.98 -23.32
N ASN A 139 4.10 -9.75 -23.35
CA ASN A 139 5.43 -9.41 -22.83
C ASN A 139 5.41 -8.73 -21.46
N ILE A 140 4.26 -8.65 -20.81
CA ILE A 140 4.12 -8.10 -19.44
C ILE A 140 3.81 -9.25 -18.49
N LEU A 141 4.53 -9.30 -17.36
CA LEU A 141 4.23 -10.18 -16.25
C LEU A 141 3.69 -9.38 -15.08
N LEU A 142 2.47 -9.70 -14.62
CA LEU A 142 1.96 -9.17 -13.36
C LEU A 142 2.46 -10.04 -12.19
N ILE A 143 2.90 -9.38 -11.13
CA ILE A 143 3.30 -9.97 -9.86
C ILE A 143 2.38 -9.40 -8.80
N MET A 144 1.41 -10.19 -8.37
CA MET A 144 0.44 -9.80 -7.35
C MET A 144 0.93 -10.25 -5.97
N LYS A 145 0.99 -9.32 -5.01
CA LYS A 145 1.33 -9.59 -3.61
C LYS A 145 0.07 -9.61 -2.75
N THR A 146 0.01 -10.52 -1.79
CA THR A 146 -1.02 -10.55 -0.75
C THR A 146 -0.43 -11.04 0.59
N GLY A 147 -1.19 -10.93 1.67
CA GLY A 147 -0.94 -11.71 2.89
C GLY A 147 -1.80 -12.97 2.95
N ALA A 148 -1.31 -14.05 3.58
CA ALA A 148 -2.11 -15.27 3.68
C ALA A 148 -3.42 -15.01 4.45
N SER A 149 -3.36 -14.13 5.45
CA SER A 149 -4.49 -13.69 6.27
C SER A 149 -5.62 -13.03 5.49
N GLU A 150 -5.38 -12.53 4.27
CA GLU A 150 -6.36 -11.85 3.43
C GLU A 150 -6.52 -12.46 2.03
N ALA A 151 -5.73 -13.49 1.69
CA ALA A 151 -5.73 -14.08 0.35
C ALA A 151 -7.14 -14.49 -0.12
N PHE A 152 -7.93 -15.13 0.74
CA PHE A 152 -9.32 -15.52 0.42
C PHE A 152 -10.29 -14.33 0.27
N ALA A 153 -9.99 -13.18 0.88
CA ALA A 153 -10.81 -11.98 0.75
C ALA A 153 -10.50 -11.18 -0.52
N ARG A 154 -9.26 -11.26 -1.04
CA ARG A 154 -8.76 -10.41 -2.12
C ARG A 154 -8.58 -11.15 -3.46
N VAL A 155 -7.91 -12.29 -3.45
CA VAL A 155 -7.48 -13.00 -4.67
C VAL A 155 -8.64 -13.48 -5.54
N PRO A 156 -9.74 -14.04 -5.02
CA PRO A 156 -10.85 -14.51 -5.86
C PRO A 156 -11.42 -13.40 -6.75
N THR A 157 -11.60 -12.19 -6.21
CA THR A 157 -12.14 -11.06 -6.99
C THR A 157 -11.19 -10.66 -8.11
N GLN A 158 -9.88 -10.62 -7.84
CA GLN A 158 -8.86 -10.35 -8.86
C GLN A 158 -8.93 -11.38 -10.01
N LEU A 159 -9.06 -12.67 -9.68
CA LEU A 159 -9.19 -13.76 -10.66
C LEU A 159 -10.45 -13.67 -11.52
N MET A 160 -11.58 -13.26 -10.93
CA MET A 160 -12.85 -13.12 -11.63
C MET A 160 -12.92 -11.86 -12.50
N THR A 161 -12.05 -10.87 -12.25
CA THR A 161 -12.07 -9.55 -12.91
C THR A 161 -10.77 -9.29 -13.68
N LEU A 162 -9.79 -8.67 -13.04
CA LEU A 162 -8.57 -8.11 -13.64
C LEU A 162 -7.65 -9.15 -14.25
N LEU A 163 -7.51 -10.31 -13.60
CA LEU A 163 -6.66 -11.40 -14.07
C LEU A 163 -7.40 -12.30 -15.07
N ARG A 164 -8.70 -12.08 -15.26
CA ARG A 164 -9.52 -12.91 -16.14
C ARG A 164 -9.00 -12.94 -17.58
N CYS A 165 -8.51 -11.79 -18.03
CA CYS A 165 -8.05 -11.58 -19.41
C CYS A 165 -6.53 -11.45 -19.54
N LEU A 166 -5.79 -11.61 -18.43
CA LEU A 166 -4.34 -11.47 -18.43
C LEU A 166 -3.69 -12.85 -18.59
N PRO A 167 -2.85 -13.06 -19.62
CA PRO A 167 -2.26 -14.37 -19.89
C PRO A 167 -1.11 -14.74 -18.93
N ASN A 168 -0.47 -13.74 -18.31
CA ASN A 168 0.77 -13.93 -17.56
C ASN A 168 0.68 -13.21 -16.20
N PHE A 169 0.55 -13.99 -15.13
CA PHE A 169 0.66 -13.48 -13.78
C PHE A 169 1.24 -14.51 -12.81
N LEU A 170 1.79 -14.01 -11.72
CA LEU A 170 2.21 -14.75 -10.54
C LEU A 170 1.52 -14.14 -9.31
N ILE A 171 1.15 -14.98 -8.34
CA ILE A 171 0.60 -14.54 -7.06
C ILE A 171 1.55 -15.00 -5.96
N PHE A 172 1.98 -14.05 -5.13
CA PHE A 172 2.86 -14.28 -3.99
C PHE A 172 2.18 -13.89 -2.68
N SER A 173 2.50 -14.64 -1.63
CA SER A 173 2.04 -14.42 -0.27
C SER A 173 3.18 -14.65 0.74
N ASP A 174 2.88 -14.47 2.02
CA ASP A 174 3.68 -14.98 3.14
C ASP A 174 3.34 -16.45 3.48
N MET A 175 2.56 -17.15 2.66
CA MET A 175 2.34 -18.59 2.84
C MET A 175 1.96 -19.24 1.52
N GLU A 176 2.46 -20.46 1.32
CA GLU A 176 2.06 -21.32 0.21
C GLU A 176 0.59 -21.71 0.37
N GLN A 177 -0.25 -21.40 -0.62
CA GLN A 177 -1.69 -21.66 -0.58
C GLN A 177 -2.25 -21.93 -1.98
N ASP A 178 -3.37 -22.65 -2.06
CA ASP A 178 -4.18 -22.71 -3.27
C ASP A 178 -5.51 -21.99 -3.03
N VAL A 179 -5.83 -20.99 -3.87
CA VAL A 179 -7.06 -20.20 -3.78
C VAL A 179 -7.75 -20.22 -5.14
N ALA A 180 -9.02 -20.62 -5.16
CA ALA A 180 -9.82 -20.72 -6.39
C ALA A 180 -9.16 -21.53 -7.53
N GLY A 181 -8.36 -22.56 -7.17
CA GLY A 181 -7.62 -23.39 -8.13
C GLY A 181 -6.31 -22.80 -8.64
N TYR A 182 -5.90 -21.64 -8.12
CA TYR A 182 -4.62 -21.00 -8.43
C TYR A 182 -3.64 -21.13 -7.27
N HIS A 183 -2.41 -21.43 -7.64
CA HIS A 183 -1.29 -21.56 -6.70
C HIS A 183 -0.74 -20.18 -6.32
N ILE A 184 -0.67 -19.92 -5.02
CA ILE A 184 -0.13 -18.72 -4.41
C ILE A 184 1.18 -19.08 -3.71
N MET A 185 2.28 -18.52 -4.23
CA MET A 185 3.63 -18.89 -3.81
C MET A 185 4.05 -18.23 -2.51
N ASP A 186 4.70 -19.00 -1.65
CA ASP A 186 5.42 -18.44 -0.50
C ASP A 186 6.65 -17.66 -0.98
N SER A 187 6.65 -16.35 -0.72
CA SER A 187 7.80 -15.46 -1.00
C SER A 187 8.88 -15.57 0.08
N LEU A 188 8.57 -16.08 1.27
CA LEU A 188 9.47 -16.10 2.42
C LEU A 188 10.13 -17.47 2.65
N VAL A 189 9.88 -18.44 1.77
CA VAL A 189 10.38 -19.83 1.92
C VAL A 189 11.91 -19.93 2.03
N ASN A 190 12.64 -18.98 1.47
CA ASN A 190 14.12 -18.95 1.50
C ASN A 190 14.69 -18.04 2.60
N VAL A 191 13.85 -17.40 3.42
CA VAL A 191 14.32 -16.64 4.59
C VAL A 191 14.94 -17.63 5.58
N THR A 192 16.17 -17.37 5.99
CA THR A 192 16.91 -18.31 6.84
C THR A 192 16.39 -18.33 8.27
N ALA A 193 16.57 -19.46 8.97
CA ALA A 193 16.25 -19.57 10.40
C ALA A 193 16.92 -18.47 11.23
N SER A 194 18.14 -18.06 10.88
CA SER A 194 18.87 -17.00 11.59
C SER A 194 18.22 -15.62 11.52
N VAL A 195 17.40 -15.36 10.51
CA VAL A 195 16.61 -14.11 10.37
C VAL A 195 15.30 -14.22 11.15
N MET A 196 14.71 -15.41 11.20
CA MET A 196 13.40 -15.65 11.81
C MET A 196 13.47 -15.88 13.34
N GLU A 197 14.56 -16.45 13.84
CA GLU A 197 14.72 -16.82 15.25
C GLU A 197 14.80 -15.58 16.15
N GLY A 198 13.94 -15.51 17.17
CA GLY A 198 13.84 -14.35 18.07
C GLY A 198 13.24 -13.10 17.44
N ASN A 199 12.78 -13.16 16.19
CA ASN A 199 12.20 -12.04 15.47
C ASN A 199 10.66 -12.15 15.44
N SER A 200 9.99 -11.20 16.12
CA SER A 200 8.52 -11.17 16.22
C SER A 200 7.83 -10.84 14.89
N ASP A 201 8.54 -10.26 13.92
CA ASP A 201 7.98 -10.00 12.59
C ASP A 201 7.44 -11.31 11.95
N PHE A 202 8.03 -12.46 12.30
CA PHE A 202 7.67 -13.78 11.79
C PHE A 202 6.66 -14.55 12.65
N ASP A 203 6.08 -13.94 13.70
CA ASP A 203 5.10 -14.62 14.55
C ASP A 203 3.84 -15.02 13.77
N LEU A 204 3.33 -14.13 12.92
CA LEU A 204 2.22 -14.44 12.01
C LEU A 204 2.60 -15.57 11.04
N TYR A 205 3.78 -15.52 10.43
CA TYR A 205 4.27 -16.55 9.50
C TYR A 205 4.25 -17.94 10.15
N ARG A 206 4.86 -18.06 11.34
CA ARG A 206 4.91 -19.30 12.11
C ARG A 206 3.51 -19.79 12.50
N ARG A 207 2.64 -18.88 12.96
CA ARG A 207 1.27 -19.20 13.37
C ARG A 207 0.43 -19.71 12.21
N GLN A 208 0.54 -19.09 11.03
CA GLN A 208 -0.18 -19.50 9.83
C GLN A 208 0.30 -20.89 9.36
N LYS A 209 1.62 -21.12 9.30
CA LYS A 209 2.20 -22.42 8.93
C LYS A 209 1.84 -23.56 9.89
N ALA A 210 1.71 -23.25 11.19
CA ALA A 210 1.34 -24.23 12.21
C ALA A 210 -0.17 -24.45 12.31
N CYS A 211 -0.99 -23.67 11.61
CA CYS A 211 -2.44 -23.77 11.68
C CYS A 211 -2.93 -25.06 11.01
N LEU A 212 -3.67 -25.89 11.76
CA LEU A 212 -4.23 -27.15 11.28
C LEU A 212 -5.68 -27.03 10.78
N ILE A 213 -6.24 -25.82 10.85
CA ILE A 213 -7.63 -25.50 10.49
C ILE A 213 -7.64 -24.26 9.58
N ASP A 214 -8.72 -23.49 9.56
CA ASP A 214 -8.73 -22.21 8.85
C ASP A 214 -7.81 -21.18 9.53
N ILE A 215 -6.92 -20.57 8.73
CA ILE A 215 -5.95 -19.58 9.21
C ILE A 215 -6.61 -18.35 9.82
N THR A 216 -7.83 -18.01 9.39
CA THR A 216 -8.60 -16.90 9.97
C THR A 216 -8.87 -17.16 11.45
N SER A 217 -9.28 -18.38 11.81
CA SER A 217 -9.48 -18.77 13.21
C SER A 217 -8.18 -18.79 13.99
N CYS A 218 -7.09 -19.31 13.42
CA CYS A 218 -5.78 -19.30 14.08
C CYS A 218 -5.25 -17.88 14.31
N ASN A 219 -5.50 -16.95 13.38
CA ASN A 219 -5.01 -15.57 13.46
C ASN A 219 -5.79 -14.67 14.42
N LYS A 220 -6.95 -15.11 14.93
CA LYS A 220 -7.73 -14.37 15.96
C LYS A 220 -6.99 -14.18 17.28
N VAL A 221 -5.94 -14.95 17.54
CA VAL A 221 -5.14 -14.84 18.77
C VAL A 221 -4.15 -13.67 18.74
N GLY A 222 -3.99 -13.00 17.60
CA GLY A 222 -3.13 -11.84 17.42
C GLY A 222 -3.83 -10.68 16.72
N ASP A 223 -3.03 -9.79 16.15
CA ASP A 223 -3.48 -8.68 15.30
C ASP A 223 -2.93 -8.91 13.88
N PRO A 224 -3.63 -9.69 13.05
CA PRO A 224 -3.13 -10.05 11.72
C PRO A 224 -2.91 -8.85 10.80
N ALA A 225 -3.53 -7.69 11.07
CA ALA A 225 -3.27 -6.48 10.30
C ALA A 225 -1.90 -5.91 10.66
N ALA A 226 -1.63 -5.72 11.95
CA ALA A 226 -0.34 -5.18 12.41
C ALA A 226 0.82 -6.17 12.21
N GLU A 227 0.60 -7.45 12.49
CA GLU A 227 1.61 -8.50 12.29
C GLU A 227 1.85 -8.74 10.78
N GLY A 228 0.80 -8.65 9.96
CA GLY A 228 0.91 -8.77 8.50
C GLY A 228 1.76 -7.65 7.91
N TRP A 229 1.56 -6.41 8.36
CA TRP A 229 2.39 -5.27 7.95
C TRP A 229 3.86 -5.44 8.33
N GLN A 230 4.15 -5.95 9.54
CA GLN A 230 5.52 -6.23 9.98
C GLN A 230 6.20 -7.32 9.15
N LEU A 231 5.47 -8.37 8.77
CA LEU A 231 5.97 -9.46 7.94
C LEU A 231 6.14 -9.06 6.47
N ASP A 232 5.31 -8.15 5.98
CA ASP A 232 5.26 -7.76 4.56
C ASP A 232 6.60 -7.19 4.05
N LYS A 233 7.37 -6.54 4.94
CA LYS A 233 8.65 -5.91 4.59
C LYS A 233 9.72 -6.85 4.03
N TYR A 234 9.58 -8.17 4.22
CA TYR A 234 10.50 -9.17 3.69
C TYR A 234 10.12 -9.67 2.29
N LYS A 235 8.90 -9.41 1.79
CA LYS A 235 8.39 -10.07 0.57
C LYS A 235 8.98 -9.50 -0.72
N ASN A 236 9.05 -8.18 -0.87
CA ASN A 236 9.27 -7.52 -2.18
C ASN A 236 10.57 -7.97 -2.88
N VAL A 237 11.70 -8.06 -2.17
CA VAL A 237 12.98 -8.46 -2.79
C VAL A 237 12.97 -9.94 -3.16
N HIS A 238 12.47 -10.81 -2.28
CA HIS A 238 12.33 -12.25 -2.57
C HIS A 238 11.36 -12.52 -3.73
N MET A 239 10.26 -11.76 -3.81
CA MET A 239 9.35 -11.84 -4.95
C MET A 239 10.04 -11.48 -6.26
N ALA A 240 10.81 -10.39 -6.28
CA ALA A 240 11.53 -9.96 -7.47
C ALA A 240 12.56 -11.01 -7.92
N GLU A 241 13.32 -11.57 -6.96
CA GLU A 241 14.27 -12.65 -7.19
C GLU A 241 13.59 -13.88 -7.80
N LYS A 242 12.60 -14.44 -7.09
CA LYS A 242 11.92 -15.68 -7.49
C LYS A 242 11.18 -15.50 -8.82
N THR A 243 10.54 -14.35 -9.02
CA THR A 243 9.91 -13.99 -10.30
C THR A 243 10.90 -14.06 -11.45
N TYR A 244 12.05 -13.38 -11.32
CA TYR A 244 13.02 -13.32 -12.42
C TYR A 244 13.69 -14.67 -12.67
N GLN A 245 13.99 -15.45 -11.63
CA GLN A 245 14.50 -16.81 -11.78
C GLN A 245 13.52 -17.73 -12.53
N MET A 246 12.22 -17.62 -12.24
CA MET A 246 11.18 -18.43 -12.89
C MET A 246 10.84 -17.94 -14.31
N LYS A 247 10.84 -16.62 -14.52
CA LYS A 247 10.31 -15.95 -15.73
C LYS A 247 11.19 -14.75 -16.15
N PRO A 248 12.46 -14.94 -16.59
CA PRO A 248 13.40 -13.85 -16.90
C PRO A 248 13.16 -13.13 -18.24
N GLY A 249 12.20 -13.61 -19.05
CA GLY A 249 12.04 -13.22 -20.45
C GLY A 249 10.97 -12.16 -20.75
N PHE A 250 10.42 -11.50 -19.72
CA PHE A 250 9.38 -10.48 -19.90
C PHE A 250 9.99 -9.09 -20.08
N ASP A 251 9.37 -8.26 -20.91
CA ASP A 251 9.79 -6.87 -21.13
C ASP A 251 9.54 -6.02 -19.88
N TRP A 252 8.43 -6.28 -19.20
CA TRP A 252 7.98 -5.51 -18.04
C TRP A 252 7.46 -6.41 -16.93
N TYR A 253 7.87 -6.08 -15.70
CA TYR A 253 7.44 -6.73 -14.46
C TYR A 253 6.62 -5.72 -13.66
N VAL A 254 5.32 -5.95 -13.56
CA VAL A 254 4.36 -5.05 -12.89
C VAL A 254 4.02 -5.64 -11.53
N PHE A 255 4.42 -4.97 -10.45
CA PHE A 255 4.15 -5.39 -9.08
C PHE A 255 2.97 -4.61 -8.53
N VAL A 256 2.00 -5.32 -7.94
CA VAL A 256 0.81 -4.73 -7.32
C VAL A 256 0.40 -5.49 -6.08
N ASP A 257 -0.31 -4.82 -5.17
CA ASP A 257 -1.00 -5.48 -4.06
C ASP A 257 -2.35 -6.04 -4.51
N ALA A 258 -2.88 -7.03 -3.79
CA ALA A 258 -4.14 -7.68 -4.13
C ALA A 258 -5.38 -6.78 -3.94
N ASP A 259 -5.23 -5.62 -3.31
CA ASP A 259 -6.23 -4.55 -3.19
C ASP A 259 -5.96 -3.36 -4.14
N THR A 260 -5.18 -3.59 -5.21
CA THR A 260 -4.91 -2.64 -6.29
C THR A 260 -5.65 -3.03 -7.57
N TYR A 261 -6.35 -2.06 -8.18
CA TYR A 261 -6.92 -2.19 -9.52
C TYR A 261 -5.87 -1.90 -10.59
N VAL A 262 -5.88 -2.63 -11.70
CA VAL A 262 -5.05 -2.33 -12.88
C VAL A 262 -5.91 -2.16 -14.13
N MET A 263 -5.96 -0.95 -14.68
CA MET A 263 -6.58 -0.66 -15.98
C MET A 263 -5.61 -1.07 -17.09
N TRP A 264 -5.69 -2.34 -17.51
CA TRP A 264 -4.76 -2.95 -18.48
C TRP A 264 -4.65 -2.21 -19.81
N PRO A 265 -5.74 -1.72 -20.45
CA PRO A 265 -5.61 -0.98 -21.71
C PRO A 265 -4.72 0.26 -21.58
N SER A 266 -4.82 1.00 -20.47
CA SER A 266 -3.95 2.15 -20.18
C SER A 266 -2.50 1.71 -19.97
N MET A 267 -2.27 0.67 -19.17
CA MET A 267 -0.93 0.15 -18.87
C MET A 267 -0.20 -0.33 -20.13
N VAL A 268 -0.87 -1.15 -20.95
CA VAL A 268 -0.28 -1.73 -22.17
C VAL A 268 0.04 -0.65 -23.19
N GLN A 269 -0.88 0.29 -23.44
CA GLN A 269 -0.66 1.40 -24.37
C GLN A 269 0.55 2.25 -23.97
N TRP A 270 0.72 2.51 -22.67
CA TRP A 270 1.83 3.30 -22.17
C TRP A 270 3.17 2.57 -22.28
N LEU A 271 3.25 1.33 -21.78
CA LEU A 271 4.50 0.55 -21.78
C LEU A 271 4.98 0.22 -23.20
N ALA A 272 4.07 0.15 -24.18
CA ALA A 272 4.42 0.01 -25.59
C ALA A 272 5.21 1.22 -26.16
N THR A 273 5.23 2.36 -25.47
CA THR A 273 6.00 3.55 -25.89
C THR A 273 7.42 3.58 -25.33
N LEU A 274 7.77 2.66 -24.42
CA LEU A 274 9.04 2.66 -23.69
C LEU A 274 9.94 1.50 -24.11
N ASN A 275 11.26 1.67 -23.98
CA ASN A 275 12.23 0.61 -24.24
C ASN A 275 12.51 -0.23 -22.97
N PRO A 276 12.12 -1.53 -22.92
CA PRO A 276 12.30 -2.39 -21.75
C PRO A 276 13.76 -2.78 -21.47
N SER A 277 14.66 -2.60 -22.43
CA SER A 277 16.10 -2.83 -22.22
C SER A 277 16.77 -1.71 -21.42
N HIS A 278 16.16 -0.52 -21.35
CA HIS A 278 16.61 0.54 -20.47
C HIS A 278 16.23 0.18 -19.03
N LYS A 279 17.16 0.32 -18.09
CA LYS A 279 16.92 0.02 -16.67
C LYS A 279 15.98 1.09 -16.10
N ARG A 280 14.74 0.71 -15.79
CA ARG A 280 13.67 1.61 -15.33
C ARG A 280 13.00 1.03 -14.10
N TYR A 281 12.66 1.92 -13.18
CA TYR A 281 11.82 1.65 -12.02
C TYR A 281 10.79 2.78 -11.97
N LEU A 282 9.54 2.48 -12.32
CA LEU A 282 8.49 3.46 -12.56
C LEU A 282 7.40 3.30 -11.50
N GLY A 283 7.02 4.37 -10.82
CA GLY A 283 5.97 4.31 -9.80
C GLY A 283 5.53 5.67 -9.29
N SER A 284 4.56 5.64 -8.36
CA SER A 284 4.19 6.84 -7.60
C SER A 284 5.24 7.09 -6.52
N VAL A 285 6.01 8.18 -6.65
CA VAL A 285 7.12 8.47 -5.72
C VAL A 285 6.60 8.79 -4.32
N SER A 286 7.13 8.07 -3.34
CA SER A 286 7.09 8.37 -1.91
C SER A 286 8.51 8.61 -1.39
N MET A 287 8.61 9.22 -0.21
CA MET A 287 9.89 9.62 0.40
C MET A 287 10.01 9.01 1.79
N LEU A 288 11.14 8.37 2.08
CA LEU A 288 11.55 8.05 3.44
C LEU A 288 12.80 8.86 3.76
N GLY A 289 12.63 9.94 4.54
CA GLY A 289 13.63 11.00 4.59
C GLY A 289 13.86 11.60 3.20
N ASP A 290 15.11 11.63 2.75
CA ASP A 290 15.50 12.12 1.42
C ASP A 290 15.57 11.01 0.35
N ALA A 291 15.21 9.78 0.68
CA ALA A 291 15.31 8.65 -0.23
C ALA A 291 13.98 8.39 -0.96
N PRO A 292 13.93 8.53 -2.30
CA PRO A 292 12.73 8.28 -3.08
C PRO A 292 12.54 6.78 -3.35
N PHE A 293 11.29 6.32 -3.28
CA PHE A 293 10.88 4.95 -3.63
C PHE A 293 9.49 4.94 -4.26
N ALA A 294 9.13 3.88 -4.99
CA ALA A 294 7.75 3.75 -5.46
C ALA A 294 6.86 3.21 -4.35
N HIS A 295 5.74 3.88 -4.09
CA HIS A 295 4.72 3.41 -3.16
C HIS A 295 4.18 2.04 -3.59
N GLY A 296 4.38 1.01 -2.77
CA GLY A 296 4.09 -0.38 -3.10
C GLY A 296 2.62 -0.63 -3.42
N GLY A 297 1.72 -0.03 -2.64
CA GLY A 297 0.28 -0.16 -2.84
C GLY A 297 -0.20 0.41 -4.18
N SER A 298 0.35 1.54 -4.61
CA SER A 298 0.03 2.11 -5.93
C SER A 298 0.40 1.17 -7.09
N GLY A 299 1.29 0.21 -6.82
CA GLY A 299 1.96 -0.61 -7.80
C GLY A 299 3.19 0.09 -8.38
N TYR A 300 4.05 -0.69 -9.02
CA TYR A 300 5.24 -0.19 -9.69
C TYR A 300 5.64 -1.11 -10.83
N VAL A 301 6.36 -0.55 -11.81
CA VAL A 301 6.84 -1.28 -12.99
C VAL A 301 8.35 -1.29 -12.99
N VAL A 302 8.93 -2.47 -13.19
CA VAL A 302 10.38 -2.66 -13.34
C VAL A 302 10.65 -3.24 -14.72
N SER A 303 11.59 -2.64 -15.44
CA SER A 303 11.93 -3.12 -16.79
C SER A 303 12.76 -4.39 -16.75
N GLN A 304 12.75 -5.12 -17.87
CA GLN A 304 13.62 -6.27 -18.11
C GLN A 304 15.09 -5.95 -17.77
N GLY A 305 15.59 -4.81 -18.26
CA GLY A 305 16.98 -4.41 -18.03
C GLY A 305 17.31 -4.24 -16.55
N ALA A 306 16.38 -3.67 -15.76
CA ALA A 306 16.58 -3.48 -14.32
C ALA A 306 16.49 -4.81 -13.54
N MET A 307 15.49 -5.64 -13.82
CA MET A 307 15.35 -6.96 -13.19
C MET A 307 16.54 -7.88 -13.49
N LYS A 308 16.99 -7.88 -14.75
CA LYS A 308 18.18 -8.63 -15.17
C LYS A 308 19.42 -8.22 -14.39
N GLU A 309 19.67 -6.92 -14.29
CA GLU A 309 20.83 -6.39 -13.56
C GLU A 309 20.76 -6.72 -12.07
N LEU A 310 19.58 -6.57 -11.46
CA LEU A 310 19.34 -6.86 -10.05
C LEU A 310 19.61 -8.33 -9.72
N VAL A 311 19.02 -9.28 -10.45
CA VAL A 311 18.98 -10.70 -10.05
C VAL A 311 20.12 -11.52 -10.64
N THR A 312 20.49 -11.30 -11.92
CA THR A 312 21.48 -12.18 -12.59
C THR A 312 22.87 -12.09 -11.96
N LYS A 313 23.25 -10.92 -11.45
CA LYS A 313 24.56 -10.68 -10.82
C LYS A 313 24.57 -10.95 -9.32
N ASN A 314 23.39 -11.08 -8.71
CA ASN A 314 23.22 -11.20 -7.27
C ASN A 314 22.28 -12.37 -6.99
N PRO A 315 22.76 -13.63 -7.17
CA PRO A 315 22.00 -14.78 -6.68
C PRO A 315 21.79 -14.62 -5.17
N ASP A 316 20.59 -14.94 -4.67
CA ASP A 316 20.17 -14.78 -3.28
C ASP A 316 20.01 -13.32 -2.83
N VAL A 317 19.65 -12.41 -3.75
CA VAL A 317 19.40 -11.00 -3.43
C VAL A 317 18.36 -10.82 -2.32
N GLY A 318 17.34 -11.67 -2.22
CA GLY A 318 16.40 -11.66 -1.09
C GLY A 318 17.12 -11.78 0.26
N ALA A 319 17.98 -12.79 0.39
CA ALA A 319 18.75 -13.05 1.61
C ALA A 319 19.73 -11.93 1.96
N MET A 320 20.25 -11.19 0.97
CA MET A 320 21.13 -10.03 1.21
C MET A 320 20.42 -8.90 1.97
N TYR A 321 19.11 -8.74 1.74
CA TYR A 321 18.33 -7.63 2.30
C TYR A 321 17.46 -8.01 3.51
N ASP A 322 17.34 -9.29 3.86
CA ASP A 322 16.55 -9.77 5.01
C ASP A 322 16.87 -9.01 6.31
N ARG A 323 18.16 -8.86 6.65
CA ARG A 323 18.57 -8.14 7.88
C ARG A 323 18.25 -6.65 7.82
N ARG A 324 18.32 -6.05 6.63
CA ARG A 324 17.95 -4.65 6.46
C ARG A 324 16.45 -4.47 6.62
N ALA A 325 15.65 -5.36 6.03
CA ALA A 325 14.20 -5.32 6.11
C ALA A 325 13.71 -5.26 7.57
N HIS A 326 14.36 -5.95 8.50
CA HIS A 326 14.03 -5.87 9.93
C HIS A 326 14.03 -4.44 10.49
N HIS A 327 14.96 -3.59 10.03
CA HIS A 327 15.17 -2.23 10.55
C HIS A 327 14.46 -1.12 9.75
N GLU A 328 13.79 -1.48 8.65
CA GLU A 328 13.10 -0.52 7.79
C GLU A 328 11.58 -0.60 8.01
N CYS A 329 10.87 0.46 7.63
CA CYS A 329 9.42 0.50 7.79
C CYS A 329 8.68 -0.44 6.84
N CYS A 330 9.24 -0.65 5.64
CA CYS A 330 8.46 -0.97 4.46
C CYS A 330 9.28 -1.77 3.43
N GLY A 331 8.69 -2.80 2.82
CA GLY A 331 9.38 -3.70 1.89
C GLY A 331 9.61 -3.10 0.50
N ASP A 332 8.74 -2.21 0.05
CA ASP A 332 8.89 -1.42 -1.17
C ASP A 332 10.08 -0.45 -1.08
N PHE A 333 10.31 0.15 0.09
CA PHE A 333 11.52 0.92 0.36
C PHE A 333 12.78 0.05 0.27
N VAL A 334 12.80 -1.12 0.93
CA VAL A 334 13.92 -2.07 0.86
C VAL A 334 14.20 -2.50 -0.59
N PHE A 335 13.16 -2.71 -1.39
CA PHE A 335 13.30 -3.03 -2.80
C PHE A 335 13.90 -1.87 -3.62
N SER A 336 13.49 -0.63 -3.36
CA SER A 336 14.07 0.55 -4.00
C SER A 336 15.56 0.70 -3.70
N VAL A 337 15.95 0.41 -2.46
CA VAL A 337 17.35 0.37 -2.03
C VAL A 337 18.10 -0.70 -2.83
N ALA A 338 17.55 -1.90 -2.95
CA ALA A 338 18.20 -2.99 -3.69
C ALA A 338 18.41 -2.63 -5.17
N LEU A 339 17.41 -2.02 -5.82
CA LEU A 339 17.52 -1.51 -7.19
C LEU A 339 18.58 -0.41 -7.32
N LYS A 340 18.65 0.52 -6.36
CA LYS A 340 19.64 1.59 -6.38
C LYS A 340 21.05 1.06 -6.18
N GLU A 341 21.27 0.25 -5.16
CA GLU A 341 22.60 -0.25 -4.78
C GLU A 341 23.15 -1.26 -5.79
N LEU A 342 22.30 -2.15 -6.33
CA LEU A 342 22.75 -3.27 -7.18
C LEU A 342 22.50 -3.06 -8.67
N ALA A 343 21.48 -2.29 -9.04
CA ALA A 343 21.16 -2.01 -10.45
C ALA A 343 21.42 -0.55 -10.85
N GLY A 344 21.72 0.36 -9.92
CA GLY A 344 21.94 1.78 -10.20
C GLY A 344 20.69 2.46 -10.77
N VAL A 345 19.51 2.06 -10.30
CA VAL A 345 18.21 2.59 -10.74
C VAL A 345 17.48 3.23 -9.56
N GLU A 346 16.99 4.44 -9.74
CA GLU A 346 16.09 5.11 -8.80
C GLU A 346 14.69 5.20 -9.39
N VAL A 347 13.69 5.42 -8.53
CA VAL A 347 12.30 5.54 -8.99
C VAL A 347 12.11 6.78 -9.86
N GLU A 348 11.38 6.62 -10.96
CA GLU A 348 10.90 7.70 -11.81
C GLU A 348 9.42 7.94 -11.55
N GLN A 349 9.06 9.22 -11.37
CA GLN A 349 7.70 9.62 -11.01
C GLN A 349 6.74 9.47 -12.20
N VAL A 350 5.67 8.70 -12.00
CA VAL A 350 4.60 8.53 -13.00
C VAL A 350 3.19 8.75 -12.42
N TYR A 351 3.08 9.31 -11.22
CA TYR A 351 1.81 9.87 -10.72
C TYR A 351 1.31 10.97 -11.68
N PRO A 352 -0.01 11.05 -11.99
CA PRO A 352 -1.11 10.32 -11.38
C PRO A 352 -1.49 8.99 -12.06
N MET A 353 -0.75 8.54 -13.07
CA MET A 353 -1.11 7.32 -13.82
C MET A 353 -1.02 6.08 -12.93
N ILE A 354 0.10 5.91 -12.24
CA ILE A 354 0.20 4.97 -11.13
C ILE A 354 -0.25 5.71 -9.87
N ASN A 355 -1.33 5.25 -9.23
CA ASN A 355 -2.06 6.01 -8.24
C ASN A 355 -2.31 5.19 -6.96
N GLY A 356 -2.07 5.82 -5.81
CA GLY A 356 -2.34 5.25 -4.48
C GLY A 356 -3.76 5.50 -3.95
N ASP A 357 -4.53 6.34 -4.64
CA ASP A 357 -5.89 6.70 -4.26
C ASP A 357 -6.91 5.74 -4.87
N LYS A 358 -8.07 5.63 -4.22
CA LYS A 358 -9.28 5.03 -4.77
C LYS A 358 -10.17 6.09 -5.42
N PRO A 359 -11.18 5.69 -6.22
CA PRO A 359 -12.05 6.64 -6.92
C PRO A 359 -12.68 7.73 -6.05
N THR A 360 -12.92 7.45 -4.76
CA THR A 360 -13.52 8.40 -3.83
C THR A 360 -12.51 9.32 -3.15
N THR A 361 -11.23 8.93 -3.02
CA THR A 361 -10.22 9.70 -2.27
C THR A 361 -9.29 10.51 -3.17
N MET A 362 -9.22 10.18 -4.46
CA MET A 362 -8.39 10.88 -5.43
C MET A 362 -8.72 12.39 -5.43
N PRO A 363 -7.71 13.28 -5.40
CA PRO A 363 -7.91 14.73 -5.49
C PRO A 363 -8.13 15.16 -6.93
N PHE A 364 -9.35 15.11 -7.44
CA PHE A 364 -9.63 15.55 -8.82
C PHE A 364 -9.49 17.07 -8.95
N GLY A 365 -8.83 17.55 -10.00
CA GLY A 365 -8.65 18.97 -10.27
C GLY A 365 -7.86 19.23 -11.53
N GLY A 366 -7.52 20.50 -11.80
CA GLY A 366 -6.88 20.89 -13.07
C GLY A 366 -5.57 20.16 -13.38
N PHE A 367 -4.82 19.76 -12.34
CA PHE A 367 -3.54 19.09 -12.49
C PHE A 367 -3.66 17.63 -12.98
N ASN A 368 -4.78 16.94 -12.76
CA ASN A 368 -4.95 15.54 -13.14
C ASN A 368 -6.16 15.26 -14.05
N TRP A 369 -7.05 16.24 -14.28
CA TRP A 369 -8.34 16.06 -14.95
C TRP A 369 -8.28 15.25 -16.26
N CYS A 370 -7.31 15.59 -17.13
CA CYS A 370 -7.10 14.94 -18.43
C CYS A 370 -5.92 13.97 -18.46
N HIS A 371 -5.42 13.53 -17.30
CA HIS A 371 -4.39 12.50 -17.21
C HIS A 371 -5.00 11.10 -17.28
N VAL A 372 -4.24 10.19 -17.90
CA VAL A 372 -4.53 8.76 -17.88
C VAL A 372 -4.31 8.21 -16.48
N ILE A 373 -5.21 7.34 -16.03
CA ILE A 373 -5.05 6.56 -14.80
C ILE A 373 -4.92 5.09 -15.18
N SER A 374 -4.01 4.38 -14.50
CA SER A 374 -3.73 2.97 -14.75
C SER A 374 -3.80 2.09 -13.52
N THR A 375 -3.57 2.64 -12.32
CA THR A 375 -3.82 1.92 -11.07
C THR A 375 -4.66 2.73 -10.10
N LEU A 376 -5.35 2.03 -9.20
CA LEU A 376 -6.07 2.58 -8.06
C LEU A 376 -5.81 1.65 -6.89
N HIS A 377 -5.55 2.16 -5.69
CA HIS A 377 -5.17 1.33 -4.55
C HIS A 377 -6.11 1.50 -3.35
N HIS A 378 -6.01 0.58 -2.39
CA HIS A 378 -6.89 0.45 -1.24
C HIS A 378 -8.35 0.28 -1.65
N ILE A 379 -8.57 -0.50 -2.70
CA ILE A 379 -9.90 -0.83 -3.18
C ILE A 379 -10.31 -2.21 -2.68
N ASN A 380 -11.48 -2.27 -2.06
CA ASN A 380 -12.02 -3.54 -1.60
C ASN A 380 -12.65 -4.34 -2.75
N SER A 381 -13.04 -5.58 -2.48
CA SER A 381 -13.56 -6.49 -3.49
C SER A 381 -14.85 -6.00 -4.16
N GLU A 382 -15.71 -5.26 -3.45
CA GLU A 382 -16.91 -4.62 -4.02
C GLU A 382 -16.53 -3.45 -4.94
N GLU A 383 -15.53 -2.66 -4.53
CA GLU A 383 -14.99 -1.56 -5.34
C GLU A 383 -14.30 -2.08 -6.62
N ILE A 384 -13.56 -3.20 -6.55
CA ILE A 384 -12.95 -3.86 -7.72
C ILE A 384 -14.04 -4.28 -8.72
N ASP A 385 -15.07 -5.00 -8.26
CA ASP A 385 -16.15 -5.50 -9.12
C ASP A 385 -16.90 -4.33 -9.79
N THR A 386 -17.24 -3.31 -9.00
CA THR A 386 -17.93 -2.11 -9.50
C THR A 386 -17.07 -1.37 -10.53
N PHE A 387 -15.77 -1.21 -10.27
CA PHE A 387 -14.87 -0.52 -11.20
C PHE A 387 -14.63 -1.33 -12.47
N TRP A 388 -14.50 -2.65 -12.35
CA TRP A 388 -14.37 -3.55 -13.50
C TRP A 388 -15.56 -3.46 -14.44
N LYS A 389 -16.77 -3.45 -13.89
CA LYS A 389 -17.99 -3.22 -14.67
C LYS A 389 -17.97 -1.87 -15.38
N PHE A 390 -17.57 -0.80 -14.69
CA PHE A 390 -17.47 0.55 -15.28
C PHE A 390 -16.47 0.59 -16.44
N GLU A 391 -15.26 0.06 -16.25
CA GLU A 391 -14.22 0.04 -17.28
C GLU A 391 -14.66 -0.77 -18.50
N HIS A 392 -15.25 -1.94 -18.28
CA HIS A 392 -15.80 -2.78 -19.34
C HIS A 392 -16.85 -2.00 -20.16
N ASP A 393 -17.85 -1.42 -19.49
CA ASP A 393 -18.92 -0.67 -20.15
C ASP A 393 -18.37 0.56 -20.90
N PHE A 394 -17.36 1.23 -20.35
CA PHE A 394 -16.67 2.35 -20.98
C PHE A 394 -16.07 1.96 -22.35
N TYR A 395 -15.32 0.86 -22.44
CA TYR A 395 -14.73 0.42 -23.69
C TYR A 395 -15.74 -0.15 -24.69
N VAL A 396 -16.74 -0.90 -24.21
CA VAL A 396 -17.84 -1.39 -25.04
C VAL A 396 -18.59 -0.23 -25.70
N ASN A 397 -18.88 0.84 -24.95
CA ASN A 397 -19.60 1.99 -25.47
C ASN A 397 -18.81 2.76 -26.53
N GLN A 398 -17.48 2.92 -26.35
CA GLN A 398 -16.64 3.52 -27.39
C GLN A 398 -16.68 2.73 -28.70
N ARG A 399 -16.61 1.39 -28.62
CA ARG A 399 -16.68 0.53 -29.81
C ARG A 399 -18.04 0.57 -30.49
N LYS A 400 -19.13 0.55 -29.72
CA LYS A 400 -20.50 0.70 -30.25
C LYS A 400 -20.70 2.04 -30.95
N ALA A 401 -19.98 3.08 -30.51
CA ALA A 401 -19.95 4.38 -31.17
C ALA A 401 -19.05 4.42 -32.43
N GLY A 402 -18.48 3.30 -32.86
CA GLY A 402 -17.64 3.21 -34.07
C GLY A 402 -16.21 3.72 -33.86
N VAL A 403 -15.73 3.86 -32.62
CA VAL A 403 -14.36 4.30 -32.34
C VAL A 403 -13.39 3.14 -32.59
N GLU A 404 -12.64 3.20 -33.70
CA GLU A 404 -11.65 2.17 -34.06
C GLU A 404 -10.52 2.02 -33.04
N LYS A 405 -10.08 3.13 -32.44
CA LYS A 405 -9.03 3.18 -31.43
C LYS A 405 -9.57 3.83 -30.16
N PRO A 406 -10.15 3.06 -29.22
CA PRO A 406 -10.69 3.61 -28.00
C PRO A 406 -9.60 4.34 -27.20
N ARG A 407 -9.95 5.52 -26.68
CA ARG A 407 -9.04 6.27 -25.80
C ARG A 407 -8.93 5.60 -24.43
N PRO A 408 -7.83 5.82 -23.70
CA PRO A 408 -7.71 5.38 -22.31
C PRO A 408 -8.73 6.09 -21.39
N LEU A 409 -8.97 5.47 -20.23
CA LEU A 409 -9.69 6.10 -19.12
C LEU A 409 -8.88 7.27 -18.55
N LEU A 410 -9.56 8.39 -18.31
CA LEU A 410 -8.98 9.60 -17.71
C LEU A 410 -9.54 9.81 -16.30
N ALA A 411 -8.84 10.62 -15.50
CA ALA A 411 -9.34 11.01 -14.17
C ALA A 411 -10.76 11.61 -14.23
N LYS A 412 -11.07 12.42 -15.26
CA LYS A 412 -12.42 12.98 -15.44
C LYS A 412 -13.53 11.92 -15.60
N ASP A 413 -13.23 10.76 -16.20
CA ASP A 413 -14.22 9.71 -16.41
C ASP A 413 -14.55 9.02 -15.09
N ILE A 414 -13.51 8.78 -14.27
CA ILE A 414 -13.64 8.24 -12.91
C ILE A 414 -14.45 9.21 -12.05
N PHE A 415 -14.10 10.50 -12.05
CA PHE A 415 -14.84 11.53 -11.32
C PHE A 415 -16.33 11.54 -11.71
N THR A 416 -16.61 11.55 -13.01
CA THR A 416 -17.98 11.65 -13.55
C THR A 416 -18.83 10.47 -13.12
N HIS A 417 -18.24 9.26 -13.03
CA HIS A 417 -18.98 8.05 -12.66
C HIS A 417 -19.09 7.85 -11.13
N PHE A 418 -17.98 8.05 -10.41
CA PHE A 418 -17.89 7.67 -8.99
C PHE A 418 -18.17 8.83 -8.04
N VAL A 419 -17.78 10.06 -8.38
CA VAL A 419 -17.82 11.21 -7.47
C VAL A 419 -19.03 12.10 -7.73
N ALA A 420 -19.19 12.60 -8.96
CA ALA A 420 -20.21 13.60 -9.30
C ALA A 420 -21.64 13.21 -8.88
N PRO A 421 -22.13 11.97 -9.10
CA PRO A 421 -23.51 11.60 -8.75
C PRO A 421 -23.77 11.48 -7.24
N ARG A 422 -22.70 11.30 -6.46
CA ARG A 422 -22.74 11.05 -5.01
C ARG A 422 -22.44 12.31 -4.20
N MET A 423 -21.94 13.35 -4.85
CA MET A 423 -21.61 14.61 -4.21
C MET A 423 -22.87 15.27 -3.61
N ARG A 424 -22.69 15.87 -2.45
CA ARG A 424 -23.70 16.63 -1.70
C ARG A 424 -23.09 17.98 -1.31
N SER A 425 -23.90 18.97 -0.97
CA SER A 425 -23.36 20.25 -0.47
C SER A 425 -22.75 20.12 0.94
N LYS A 426 -23.29 19.20 1.75
CA LYS A 426 -22.85 18.94 3.13
C LYS A 426 -23.13 17.49 3.54
N MET A 427 -22.22 16.89 4.28
CA MET A 427 -22.33 15.57 4.90
C MET A 427 -21.80 15.60 6.32
N GLU A 428 -22.51 14.93 7.23
CA GLU A 428 -22.08 14.74 8.62
C GLU A 428 -21.39 13.38 8.77
N ASP A 429 -20.52 13.28 9.78
CA ASP A 429 -19.73 12.08 10.10
C ASP A 429 -18.94 11.55 8.90
N TRP A 430 -18.37 12.52 8.17
CA TRP A 430 -17.74 12.28 6.88
C TRP A 430 -16.48 13.12 6.73
N ASP A 431 -15.37 12.49 6.34
CA ASP A 431 -14.11 13.17 6.02
C ASP A 431 -13.91 13.18 4.50
N ASN A 432 -14.03 14.36 3.88
CA ASN A 432 -13.75 14.56 2.45
C ASN A 432 -12.27 14.74 2.12
N LEU A 433 -11.37 14.55 3.11
CA LEU A 433 -9.92 14.72 3.00
C LEU A 433 -9.49 16.17 2.73
N SER A 434 -10.29 17.15 3.14
CA SER A 434 -9.84 18.54 3.10
C SER A 434 -8.72 18.77 4.11
N GLU A 435 -7.54 19.13 3.60
CA GLU A 435 -6.36 19.33 4.43
C GLU A 435 -5.30 20.29 3.85
N ASP A 436 -5.55 20.93 2.70
CA ASP A 436 -4.56 21.78 2.02
C ASP A 436 -4.28 23.07 2.80
N THR A 437 -5.33 23.69 3.33
CA THR A 437 -5.24 24.91 4.13
C THR A 437 -6.08 24.76 5.38
N MET A 438 -5.54 25.23 6.50
CA MET A 438 -6.16 25.15 7.81
C MET A 438 -6.41 26.56 8.39
N TYR A 439 -7.56 26.72 9.05
CA TYR A 439 -7.92 27.91 9.81
C TYR A 439 -8.31 27.47 11.23
N PHE A 440 -7.58 27.96 12.21
CA PHE A 440 -7.82 27.73 13.63
C PHE A 440 -7.26 28.88 14.46
N ASN A 441 -7.70 29.00 15.71
CA ASN A 441 -7.15 29.98 16.63
C ASN A 441 -5.78 29.51 17.15
N VAL A 442 -4.71 29.96 16.50
CA VAL A 442 -3.33 29.64 16.92
C VAL A 442 -3.00 30.08 18.36
N ASN A 443 -3.73 31.07 18.88
CA ASN A 443 -3.56 31.57 20.26
C ASN A 443 -4.41 30.80 21.28
N ASP A 444 -5.13 29.75 20.88
CA ASP A 444 -5.85 28.89 21.82
C ASP A 444 -4.87 28.08 22.68
N THR A 445 -4.58 28.61 23.87
CA THR A 445 -3.67 27.99 24.85
C THR A 445 -4.19 26.66 25.42
N SER A 446 -5.43 26.26 25.13
CA SER A 446 -5.96 24.95 25.54
C SER A 446 -5.47 23.80 24.66
N ARG A 447 -4.81 24.11 23.52
CA ARG A 447 -4.32 23.14 22.55
C ARG A 447 -2.83 23.33 22.27
N THR A 448 -2.18 22.23 21.88
CA THR A 448 -0.83 22.27 21.30
C THR A 448 -0.97 22.08 19.80
N TRP A 449 -0.37 22.97 19.02
CA TRP A 449 -0.39 22.93 17.56
C TRP A 449 0.93 22.37 17.05
N GLU A 450 0.87 21.40 16.16
CA GLU A 450 2.06 20.81 15.53
C GLU A 450 2.54 21.68 14.36
N ASP A 451 3.85 21.67 14.10
CA ASP A 451 4.47 22.51 13.07
C ASP A 451 3.82 22.34 11.69
N TRP A 452 3.44 21.11 11.32
CA TRP A 452 2.79 20.85 10.04
C TRP A 452 1.40 21.50 9.92
N GLN A 453 0.66 21.64 11.03
CA GLN A 453 -0.64 22.32 11.04
C GLN A 453 -0.46 23.81 10.85
N ILE A 454 0.51 24.40 11.57
CA ILE A 454 0.86 25.81 11.46
C ILE A 454 1.34 26.14 10.04
N ASN A 455 2.17 25.27 9.45
CA ASN A 455 2.69 25.42 8.09
C ASN A 455 1.61 25.35 6.99
N ARG A 456 0.40 24.85 7.31
CA ARG A 456 -0.75 24.83 6.41
C ARG A 456 -1.70 26.02 6.60
N MET A 457 -1.40 26.95 7.50
CA MET A 457 -2.12 28.22 7.59
C MET A 457 -1.57 29.22 6.57
N LYS A 458 -2.45 30.01 5.93
CA LYS A 458 -1.98 31.24 5.26
C LYS A 458 -1.53 32.25 6.33
N LYS A 459 -0.72 33.22 5.94
CA LYS A 459 -0.39 34.33 6.84
C LYS A 459 -1.67 35.09 7.16
N HIS A 460 -1.83 35.50 8.42
CA HIS A 460 -3.06 36.14 8.90
C HIS A 460 -3.37 37.49 8.21
N GLU A 461 -2.34 38.14 7.66
CA GLU A 461 -2.47 39.36 6.83
C GLU A 461 -3.13 39.08 5.46
N ASP A 462 -3.01 37.84 4.96
CA ASP A 462 -3.57 37.42 3.67
C ASP A 462 -5.03 36.96 3.77
N TYR A 463 -5.60 36.88 4.98
CA TYR A 463 -6.98 36.43 5.18
C TYR A 463 -7.98 37.52 4.74
N ASN A 464 -8.98 37.10 3.96
CA ASN A 464 -10.22 37.86 3.78
C ASN A 464 -11.13 37.78 5.03
N ASP A 465 -12.21 38.54 5.03
CA ASP A 465 -13.10 38.63 6.20
C ASP A 465 -13.75 37.29 6.58
N GLN A 466 -14.07 36.43 5.61
CA GLN A 466 -14.66 35.11 5.87
C GLN A 466 -13.62 34.12 6.40
N GLU A 467 -12.40 34.15 5.87
CA GLU A 467 -11.29 33.31 6.34
C GLU A 467 -10.95 33.56 7.82
N ARG A 468 -11.04 34.81 8.29
CA ARG A 468 -10.85 35.16 9.72
C ARG A 468 -11.85 34.48 10.63
N LEU A 469 -13.06 34.21 10.14
CA LEU A 469 -14.15 33.62 10.89
C LEU A 469 -14.25 32.09 10.71
N ALA A 470 -13.51 31.52 9.76
CA ALA A 470 -13.66 30.14 9.29
C ALA A 470 -13.67 29.08 10.41
N HIS A 471 -12.85 29.28 11.44
CA HIS A 471 -12.68 28.35 12.55
C HIS A 471 -13.81 28.40 13.60
N LEU A 472 -14.72 29.37 13.52
CA LEU A 472 -15.74 29.61 14.55
C LEU A 472 -16.96 28.68 14.43
N SER A 473 -17.32 28.25 13.22
CA SER A 473 -18.44 27.34 12.99
C SER A 473 -18.36 26.64 11.63
N VAL A 474 -19.23 25.65 11.44
CA VAL A 474 -19.43 24.95 10.16
C VAL A 474 -19.81 25.95 9.06
N GLU A 475 -20.74 26.85 9.35
CA GLU A 475 -21.25 27.86 8.41
C GLU A 475 -20.16 28.86 8.02
N ASN A 476 -19.32 29.27 8.97
CA ASN A 476 -18.20 30.16 8.68
C ASN A 476 -17.12 29.45 7.86
N CYS A 477 -16.86 28.17 8.12
CA CYS A 477 -15.93 27.37 7.32
C CYS A 477 -16.41 27.25 5.86
N GLN A 478 -17.70 26.98 5.67
CA GLN A 478 -18.34 27.00 4.36
C GLN A 478 -18.22 28.36 3.69
N ALA A 479 -18.53 29.45 4.40
CA ALA A 479 -18.46 30.81 3.86
C ALA A 479 -17.02 31.19 3.44
N ALA A 480 -16.02 30.77 4.21
CA ALA A 480 -14.61 30.95 3.86
C ALA A 480 -14.27 30.24 2.54
N CYS A 481 -14.62 28.97 2.37
CA CYS A 481 -14.40 28.26 1.10
C CYS A 481 -15.14 28.93 -0.07
N ASN A 482 -16.40 29.32 0.13
CA ASN A 482 -17.22 29.97 -0.89
C ASN A 482 -16.63 31.32 -1.33
N SER A 483 -15.99 32.05 -0.42
CA SER A 483 -15.33 33.33 -0.72
C SER A 483 -14.08 33.21 -1.60
N LEU A 484 -13.50 32.02 -1.68
CA LEU A 484 -12.29 31.75 -2.48
C LEU A 484 -12.65 31.37 -3.92
N LYS A 485 -11.69 31.53 -4.85
CA LYS A 485 -11.86 31.15 -6.26
C LYS A 485 -11.93 29.63 -6.41
N ALA A 486 -12.41 29.17 -7.57
CA ALA A 486 -12.50 27.75 -7.94
C ALA A 486 -11.20 26.97 -7.66
N ASP A 487 -10.07 27.44 -8.18
CA ASP A 487 -8.79 26.75 -8.02
C ASP A 487 -8.16 26.93 -6.61
N ASP A 488 -8.79 27.71 -5.73
CA ASP A 488 -8.36 27.98 -4.36
C ASP A 488 -9.18 27.20 -3.32
N CYS A 489 -10.46 26.91 -3.58
CA CYS A 489 -11.27 26.02 -2.74
C CYS A 489 -12.48 25.44 -3.47
N PHE A 490 -12.58 24.10 -3.52
CA PHE A 490 -13.79 23.38 -3.95
C PHE A 490 -14.55 22.72 -2.81
N GLN A 491 -13.86 22.39 -1.73
CA GLN A 491 -14.44 21.64 -0.62
C GLN A 491 -13.82 22.05 0.71
N TRP A 492 -14.57 21.81 1.78
CA TRP A 492 -14.19 22.16 3.14
C TRP A 492 -14.56 21.04 4.11
N LYS A 493 -13.88 21.01 5.25
CA LYS A 493 -14.17 20.15 6.40
C LYS A 493 -14.08 20.98 7.66
N TYR A 494 -15.01 20.77 8.58
CA TYR A 494 -15.00 21.39 9.89
C TYR A 494 -15.03 20.31 10.97
N THR A 495 -14.10 20.39 11.91
CA THR A 495 -14.15 19.60 13.13
C THR A 495 -13.42 20.32 14.25
N ASP A 496 -13.97 20.25 15.46
CA ASP A 496 -13.31 20.69 16.68
C ASP A 496 -12.70 22.12 16.63
N GLY A 497 -13.42 23.08 16.04
CA GLY A 497 -12.95 24.48 15.96
C GLY A 497 -11.83 24.70 14.93
N ILE A 498 -11.68 23.77 13.98
CA ILE A 498 -10.72 23.84 12.89
C ILE A 498 -11.48 23.73 11.58
N CYS A 499 -11.27 24.70 10.70
CA CYS A 499 -11.72 24.64 9.32
C CYS A 499 -10.57 24.20 8.42
N TYR A 500 -10.86 23.27 7.52
CA TYR A 500 -9.93 22.78 6.51
C TYR A 500 -10.54 23.04 5.14
N THR A 501 -9.72 23.47 4.18
CA THR A 501 -10.14 23.64 2.78
C THR A 501 -9.23 22.86 1.84
N ARG A 502 -9.75 22.50 0.66
CA ARG A 502 -8.98 21.80 -0.38
C ARG A 502 -9.21 22.41 -1.76
N ARG A 503 -8.14 22.42 -2.56
CA ARG A 503 -8.13 22.79 -3.99
C ARG A 503 -8.45 21.62 -4.92
N GLY A 504 -8.34 20.39 -4.42
CA GLY A 504 -8.81 19.18 -5.11
C GLY A 504 -10.21 18.79 -4.65
N ILE A 505 -10.91 18.05 -5.49
CA ILE A 505 -12.25 17.52 -5.22
C ILE A 505 -12.11 16.02 -4.92
N SER A 506 -12.56 15.60 -3.74
CA SER A 506 -12.61 14.20 -3.34
C SER A 506 -13.93 13.94 -2.65
N LEU A 507 -14.48 12.74 -2.83
CA LEU A 507 -15.65 12.34 -2.06
C LEU A 507 -15.25 11.96 -0.63
N GLY A 508 -14.12 11.30 -0.42
CA GLY A 508 -13.64 10.88 0.90
C GLY A 508 -14.36 9.64 1.44
N HIS A 509 -14.52 9.56 2.78
CA HIS A 509 -15.02 8.37 3.46
C HIS A 509 -15.80 8.68 4.74
N PRO A 510 -16.65 7.75 5.22
CA PRO A 510 -17.31 7.91 6.51
C PRO A 510 -16.29 7.85 7.65
N VAL A 511 -16.61 8.51 8.77
CA VAL A 511 -15.82 8.42 10.02
C VAL A 511 -16.69 7.95 11.18
N LYS A 512 -16.10 7.18 12.10
CA LYS A 512 -16.81 6.72 13.29
C LYS A 512 -17.01 7.88 14.26
N VAL A 513 -18.25 8.08 14.70
CA VAL A 513 -18.56 8.96 15.82
C VAL A 513 -18.18 8.23 17.11
N LYS A 514 -17.15 8.72 17.82
CA LYS A 514 -16.82 8.24 19.16
C LYS A 514 -17.62 9.04 20.19
N ASP A 515 -18.07 8.38 21.25
CA ASP A 515 -18.79 9.06 22.34
C ASP A 515 -17.96 10.22 22.91
N GLY A 516 -18.58 11.41 22.96
CA GLY A 516 -17.92 12.63 23.42
C GLY A 516 -16.98 13.31 22.40
N ALA A 517 -16.70 12.70 21.25
CA ALA A 517 -15.89 13.32 20.20
C ALA A 517 -16.68 14.36 19.39
N LYS A 518 -15.98 15.39 18.89
CA LYS A 518 -16.57 16.37 17.98
C LYS A 518 -16.83 15.73 16.62
N ARG A 519 -18.00 16.00 16.04
CA ARG A 519 -18.37 15.49 14.72
C ARG A 519 -17.47 16.10 13.64
N VAL A 520 -17.27 15.32 12.57
CA VAL A 520 -16.60 15.79 11.36
C VAL A 520 -17.68 16.10 10.34
N ILE A 521 -17.74 17.35 9.88
CA ILE A 521 -18.72 17.80 8.89
C ILE A 521 -17.95 18.27 7.66
N SER A 522 -18.26 17.67 6.52
CA SER A 522 -17.63 17.99 5.23
C SER A 522 -18.64 18.64 4.29
N GLY A 523 -18.18 19.50 3.40
CA GLY A 523 -19.00 20.09 2.36
C GLY A 523 -18.25 20.36 1.07
N TRP A 524 -19.02 20.56 0.00
CA TRP A 524 -18.55 20.82 -1.34
C TRP A 524 -19.31 22.01 -1.91
N ASP A 525 -18.59 22.91 -2.57
CA ASP A 525 -19.18 24.02 -3.32
C ASP A 525 -19.64 23.50 -4.68
N VAL A 526 -20.78 22.78 -4.68
CA VAL A 526 -21.29 22.02 -5.84
C VAL A 526 -21.50 22.91 -7.06
N GLU A 527 -21.96 24.16 -6.87
CA GLU A 527 -22.17 25.12 -7.95
C GLU A 527 -20.84 25.51 -8.59
N LYS A 528 -19.86 25.92 -7.78
CA LYS A 528 -18.50 26.25 -8.22
C LYS A 528 -17.81 25.07 -8.92
N ILE A 529 -17.99 23.85 -8.40
CA ILE A 529 -17.47 22.62 -9.02
C ILE A 529 -18.12 22.40 -10.39
N ALA A 530 -19.45 22.49 -10.49
CA ALA A 530 -20.16 22.30 -11.75
C ALA A 530 -19.74 23.34 -12.80
N GLU A 531 -19.60 24.61 -12.42
CA GLU A 531 -19.08 25.66 -13.29
C GLU A 531 -17.64 25.38 -13.73
N TRP A 532 -16.78 24.93 -12.82
CA TRP A 532 -15.40 24.59 -13.13
C TRP A 532 -15.32 23.43 -14.13
N ILE A 533 -16.11 22.37 -13.93
CA ILE A 533 -16.20 21.22 -14.85
C ILE A 533 -16.66 21.68 -16.24
N SER A 534 -17.69 22.53 -16.31
CA SER A 534 -18.20 23.07 -17.57
C SER A 534 -17.14 23.89 -18.33
N LYS A 535 -16.21 24.55 -17.62
CA LYS A 535 -15.11 25.31 -18.22
C LYS A 535 -13.99 24.40 -18.75
N GLN A 536 -13.80 23.21 -18.16
CA GLN A 536 -12.79 22.25 -18.65
C GLN A 536 -13.20 21.63 -20.00
N GLY A 537 -14.50 21.36 -20.20
CA GLY A 537 -15.01 20.75 -21.43
C GLY A 537 -14.43 19.36 -21.71
N GLU A 538 -14.32 19.02 -22.99
CA GLU A 538 -13.70 17.77 -23.43
C GLU A 538 -12.17 17.85 -23.40
N CYS A 539 -11.52 16.77 -22.96
CA CYS A 539 -10.06 16.67 -22.95
C CYS A 539 -9.54 16.51 -24.38
N THR A 540 -9.15 17.62 -25.01
CA THR A 540 -8.57 17.63 -26.37
C THR A 540 -7.13 17.10 -26.41
N LYS A 541 -6.40 17.24 -25.29
CA LYS A 541 -5.09 16.65 -25.07
C LYS A 541 -5.17 15.64 -23.92
N ILE A 542 -4.72 14.42 -24.19
CA ILE A 542 -4.55 13.37 -23.18
C ILE A 542 -3.11 13.44 -22.66
N TYR A 543 -2.96 13.43 -21.33
CA TYR A 543 -1.64 13.49 -20.70
C TYR A 543 -1.24 12.10 -20.20
N TRP A 544 -0.11 11.62 -20.72
CA TRP A 544 0.60 10.42 -20.29
C TRP A 544 1.79 10.84 -19.41
N PRO A 545 2.29 9.98 -18.52
CA PRO A 545 3.47 10.31 -17.73
C PRO A 545 4.69 10.49 -18.64
N GLU A 546 5.45 11.56 -18.40
CA GLU A 546 6.68 11.86 -19.13
C GLU A 546 7.84 11.08 -18.50
N VAL A 547 8.37 10.09 -19.23
CA VAL A 547 9.58 9.35 -18.84
C VAL A 547 10.69 9.79 -19.78
N GLU A 548 11.67 10.54 -19.29
CA GLU A 548 12.76 11.03 -20.13
C GLU A 548 13.53 9.85 -20.74
N GLU A 549 13.54 9.74 -22.07
CA GLU A 549 14.53 8.92 -22.76
C GLU A 549 15.88 9.60 -22.62
N LYS A 550 16.70 9.12 -21.66
CA LYS A 550 18.12 9.46 -21.63
C LYS A 550 18.77 8.80 -22.85
N GLU A 551 18.66 9.43 -24.02
CA GLU A 551 19.58 9.15 -25.11
C GLU A 551 20.98 9.33 -24.55
N LYS A 552 21.77 8.26 -24.58
CA LYS A 552 23.18 8.33 -24.24
C LYS A 552 23.86 9.24 -25.28
N SER A 553 23.95 10.54 -25.00
CA SER A 553 24.80 11.46 -25.76
C SER A 553 26.26 11.12 -25.44
N TRP A 554 26.82 10.17 -26.18
CA TRP A 554 28.27 10.03 -26.29
C TRP A 554 28.71 10.86 -27.50
N TRP A 555 29.34 12.00 -27.22
CA TRP A 555 30.34 12.60 -28.10
C TRP A 555 31.67 12.59 -27.36
#